data_AF-A0A367J627-F1
#
_entry.id   AF-A0A367J627-F1
#
_cell.length_a   1.000
_cell.length_b   1.000
_cell.length_c   1.000
_cell.angle_alpha   90.00
_cell.angle_beta   90.00
_cell.angle_gamma   90.00
#
_symmetry.space_group_name_H-M   'P 1'
#
loop_
_entity.id
_entity.type
_entity.pdbx_description
1 polymer ?
#
loop_
_entity_poly.entity_id
_entity_poly.type
_entity_poly.pdbx_seq_one_letter_code
_entity_poly.pdbx_strand_id
1 'polypeptide(L)' 'MIRNRITAGPKSIVCQETELRGEISIGAGTVLHPQCRIIAENGPIYIGKNNIIEENVVIFN' A
#
# COMPACT_ATOMS: atom_id res chain seq x y z
N MET A 1 -3.70 16.09 12.62
CA MET A 1 -3.69 14.62 12.68
C MET A 1 -3.65 14.10 11.25
N ILE A 2 -2.60 13.38 10.87
CA ILE A 2 -2.56 12.69 9.57
C ILE A 2 -3.71 11.68 9.58
N ARG A 3 -4.64 11.79 8.63
CA ARG A 3 -5.77 10.87 8.50
C ARG A 3 -5.26 9.62 7.80
N ASN A 4 -5.25 8.49 8.50
CA ASN A 4 -5.02 7.20 7.86
C ASN A 4 -6.20 6.91 6.94
N ARG A 5 -5.92 6.85 5.64
CA ARG A 5 -6.90 6.52 4.61
C ARG A 5 -6.24 5.54 3.65
N ILE A 6 -6.68 4.29 3.74
CA ILE A 6 -6.22 3.21 2.88
C ILE A 6 -7.37 2.85 1.96
N THR A 7 -7.16 2.93 0.65
CA THR A 7 -8.13 2.50 -0.36
C THR A 7 -7.54 1.36 -1.18
N ALA A 8 -8.35 0.32 -1.40
CA ALA A 8 -7.95 -0.87 -2.12
C ALA A 8 -8.89 -1.10 -3.29
N GLY A 9 -8.34 -1.16 -4.50
CA GLY A 9 -9.09 -1.39 -5.72
C GLY A 9 -9.66 -2.81 -5.80
N PRO A 10 -10.64 -3.07 -6.68
CA PRO A 10 -11.18 -4.41 -6.87
C PRO A 10 -10.07 -5.40 -7.26
N LYS A 11 -10.17 -6.63 -6.76
CA LYS A 11 -9.20 -7.72 -6.98
C LYS A 11 -7.78 -7.44 -6.45
N SER A 12 -7.57 -6.37 -5.67
CA SER A 12 -6.29 -6.21 -4.97
C SER A 12 -6.18 -7.21 -3.82
N ILE A 13 -4.97 -7.71 -3.59
CA ILE A 13 -4.67 -8.59 -2.46
C ILE A 13 -3.76 -7.80 -1.52
N VAL A 14 -4.20 -7.60 -0.28
CA VAL A 14 -3.44 -6.95 0.77
C VAL A 14 -3.17 -7.98 1.84
N CYS A 15 -1.92 -8.41 1.99
CA CYS A 15 -1.57 -9.37 3.03
C CYS A 15 -1.71 -8.73 4.44
N GLN A 16 -2.14 -9.51 5.42
CA GLN A 16 -2.36 -9.02 6.79
C GLN A 16 -1.06 -8.54 7.46
N GLU A 17 0.08 -9.09 7.06
CA GLU A 17 1.41 -8.75 7.58
C GLU A 17 2.03 -7.52 6.91
N THR A 18 1.24 -6.76 6.16
CA THR A 18 1.69 -5.51 5.53
C THR A 18 1.55 -4.34 6.49
N GLU A 19 2.55 -3.46 6.49
CA GLU A 19 2.50 -2.22 7.27
C GLU A 19 2.05 -1.07 6.37
N LEU A 20 0.85 -0.55 6.59
CA LEU A 20 0.27 0.57 5.83
C LEU A 20 0.02 1.76 6.76
N ARG A 21 0.67 2.90 6.49
CA ARG A 21 0.54 4.13 7.30
C ARG A 21 0.26 5.34 6.42
N GLY A 22 -0.66 6.21 6.85
CA GLY A 22 -0.97 7.47 6.16
C GLY A 22 -2.03 7.35 5.06
N GLU A 23 -1.89 8.17 4.01
CA GLU A 23 -2.81 8.19 2.88
C GLU A 23 -2.27 7.35 1.71
N ILE A 24 -2.88 6.19 1.50
CA ILE A 24 -2.43 5.19 0.52
C ILE A 24 -3.60 4.77 -0.36
N SER A 25 -3.36 4.75 -1.68
CA SER A 25 -4.31 4.24 -2.66
C SER A 25 -3.69 3.10 -3.46
N ILE A 26 -4.31 1.93 -3.41
CA ILE A 26 -3.86 0.70 -4.07
C ILE A 26 -4.75 0.43 -5.28
N GLY A 27 -4.15 0.39 -6.47
CA GLY A 27 -4.84 0.10 -7.72
C GLY A 27 -5.44 -1.30 -7.78
N ALA A 28 -6.40 -1.48 -8.68
CA ALA A 28 -7.03 -2.78 -8.94
C ALA A 28 -6.01 -3.84 -9.39
N GLY A 29 -6.21 -5.09 -8.95
CA GLY A 29 -5.33 -6.22 -9.31
C GLY A 29 -3.92 -6.16 -8.73
N THR A 30 -3.64 -5.24 -7.80
CA THR A 30 -2.33 -5.12 -7.16
C THR A 30 -2.21 -6.07 -5.98
N VAL A 31 -1.05 -6.71 -5.83
CA VAL A 31 -0.76 -7.68 -4.77
C VAL A 31 0.33 -7.11 -3.86
N LEU A 32 0.08 -7.11 -2.55
CA LEU A 32 1.04 -6.79 -1.50
C LEU A 32 1.41 -8.07 -0.76
N HIS A 33 2.66 -8.50 -0.89
CA HIS A 33 3.21 -9.66 -0.20
C HIS A 33 3.41 -9.38 1.31
N PRO A 34 3.54 -10.44 2.13
CA PRO A 34 3.82 -10.30 3.56
C PRO A 34 5.05 -9.41 3.83
N GLN A 35 5.07 -8.76 4.99
CA GLN A 35 6.21 -7.94 5.47
C GLN A 35 6.56 -6.70 4.62
N CYS A 36 5.80 -6.37 3.58
CA CYS A 36 5.99 -5.12 2.86
C CYS A 36 5.50 -3.92 3.71
N ARG A 37 6.11 -2.75 3.50
CA ARG A 37 5.87 -1.53 4.28
C ARG A 37 5.63 -0.35 3.35
N ILE A 38 4.48 0.30 3.48
CA ILE A 38 4.11 1.51 2.74
C ILE A 38 3.76 2.60 3.74
N ILE A 39 4.55 3.67 3.74
CA ILE A 39 4.48 4.73 4.74
C ILE A 39 4.36 6.08 4.02
N ALA A 40 3.17 6.67 4.12
CA ALA A 40 2.79 7.95 3.51
C ALA A 40 2.75 9.05 4.59
N GLU A 41 3.91 9.58 4.99
CA GLU A 41 4.02 10.61 6.05
C GLU A 41 4.09 12.03 5.49
N ASN A 42 4.86 12.27 4.42
CA ASN A 42 5.03 13.59 3.83
C ASN A 42 4.04 13.92 2.70
N GLY A 43 3.21 12.96 2.32
CA GLY A 43 2.25 13.08 1.22
C GLY A 43 1.57 11.75 0.89
N PRO A 44 0.53 11.76 0.03
CA PRO A 44 -0.19 10.55 -0.36
C PRO A 44 0.64 9.65 -1.27
N ILE A 45 0.53 8.33 -1.10
CA ILE A 45 1.14 7.32 -1.98
C ILE A 45 0.06 6.69 -2.87
N TYR A 46 0.31 6.68 -4.18
CA TYR A 46 -0.54 6.06 -5.18
C TYR A 46 0.17 4.89 -5.84
N ILE A 47 -0.33 3.68 -5.60
CA ILE A 47 0.11 2.47 -6.29
C ILE A 47 -0.83 2.21 -7.46
N GLY A 48 -0.28 2.09 -8.66
CA GLY A 48 -1.04 1.82 -9.88
C GLY A 48 -1.71 0.44 -9.90
N LYS A 49 -2.37 0.12 -11.00
CA LYS A 49 -3.06 -1.18 -11.21
C LYS A 49 -2.06 -2.27 -11.60
N ASN A 50 -2.38 -3.52 -11.28
CA ASN A 50 -1.65 -4.74 -11.70
C ASN A 50 -0.16 -4.71 -11.33
N ASN A 51 0.17 -4.23 -10.13
CA ASN A 51 1.53 -4.28 -9.59
C ASN A 51 1.67 -5.42 -8.59
N ILE A 52 2.90 -5.87 -8.38
CA ILE A 52 3.26 -6.79 -7.30
C ILE A 52 4.31 -6.10 -6.44
N ILE A 53 3.99 -5.93 -5.17
CA ILE A 53 4.90 -5.42 -4.15
C ILE A 53 5.35 -6.62 -3.34
N GLU A 54 6.60 -7.02 -3.56
CA GLU A 54 7.18 -8.22 -2.98
C GLU A 54 7.47 -8.09 -1.48
N GLU A 55 7.83 -9.22 -0.88
CA GLU A 55 8.18 -9.31 0.54
C GLU A 55 9.34 -8.38 0.90
N ASN A 56 9.28 -7.81 2.12
CA ASN A 56 10.29 -6.89 2.67
C ASN A 56 10.49 -5.57 1.90
N VAL A 57 9.69 -5.27 0.87
CA VAL A 57 9.76 -3.98 0.15
C VAL A 57 9.33 -2.83 1.07
N VAL A 58 10.06 -1.71 1.00
CA VAL A 58 9.73 -0.49 1.74
C VAL A 58 9.52 0.67 0.76
N ILE A 59 8.32 1.27 0.80
CA ILE A 59 7.97 2.50 0.08
C ILE A 59 7.70 3.58 1.11
N PHE A 60 8.54 4.63 1.14
CA PHE A 60 8.45 5.74 2.08
C PHE A 60 8.45 7.06 1.31
N ASN A 61 7.50 7.95 1.64
CA ASN A 61 7.43 9.32 1.13
C ASN A 61 7.55 10.32 2.28
#